data_AF-A0A7V2T012-F1
#
_entry.id   AF-A0A7V2T012-F1
#
_cell.length_a   1.000
_cell.length_b   1.000
_cell.length_c   1.000
_cell.angle_alpha   90.00
_cell.angle_beta   90.00
_cell.angle_gamma   90.00
#
_symmetry.space_group_name_H-M   'P 1'
#
loop_
_entity.id
_entity.type
_entity.pdbx_description
1 polymer ?
#
loop_
_entity_poly.entity_id
_entity_poly.type
_entity_poly.pdbx_seq_one_letter_code
_entity_poly.pdbx_strand_id
1 'polypeptide(L)'
;MEFSRKYQGTSNVNSSGNATNMSFAPDTLRDPTFFVADLEKHIPFREAMSALHQVVVSDMRFQPKDKVDYKAWLKEQEDIFLAEAMSQKAEKEAKLKALRDALKEVNHKANKALAPYYKAETKYFNYLYKNDYDAWFVLDPVITIHPDNIFFECFSQDESSYGKLSCDYEVFQNISEHAYGTTNIDYSNTLYQEFQKIRDYKNTQFMIDPSGFEVQTEQSDAYKEEKIDLPDSWVRGFLQVSSAMSLPFIQFDLHPMDIYNLLLVLKRHKERASPRSIRFILIPDQPVKMLVEPWGFELVCHRSLYKGK
;
A
#
# COMPACT_ATOMS: atom_id res chain seq x y z
N MET A 1 0.98 28.16 31.44
CA MET A 1 1.61 27.00 30.81
C MET A 1 3.11 27.26 30.79
N GLU A 2 3.85 26.66 31.72
CA GLU A 2 5.31 26.69 31.69
C GLU A 2 5.79 25.58 30.75
N PHE A 3 6.49 25.96 29.69
CA PHE A 3 7.14 25.03 28.78
C PHE A 3 8.51 24.66 29.37
N SER A 4 8.60 23.49 30.01
CA SER A 4 9.86 22.89 30.43
C SER A 4 10.49 22.15 29.25
N ARG A 5 11.76 22.43 28.92
CA ARG A 5 12.55 21.68 27.94
C ARG A 5 13.74 21.04 28.64
N LYS A 6 13.96 19.74 28.45
CA LYS A 6 15.15 19.01 28.93
C LYS A 6 15.81 18.30 27.76
N TYR A 7 17.07 18.62 27.52
CA TYR A 7 17.92 17.96 26.54
C TYR A 7 18.90 17.04 27.28
N GLN A 8 19.07 15.79 26.85
CA GLN A 8 20.22 14.98 27.26
C GLN A 8 21.36 15.15 26.26
N GLY A 9 22.48 15.69 26.72
CA GLY A 9 23.67 15.97 25.91
C GLY A 9 23.79 17.45 25.53
N THR A 10 25.02 17.92 25.39
CA THR A 10 25.33 19.27 24.91
C THR A 10 25.55 19.24 23.41
N SER A 11 24.85 20.07 22.65
CA SER A 11 25.22 20.34 21.25
C SER A 11 26.66 20.82 21.21
N ASN A 12 27.50 20.16 20.41
CA ASN A 12 28.92 20.45 20.35
C ASN A 12 29.31 20.80 18.92
N VAL A 13 30.10 21.86 18.79
CA VAL A 13 30.70 22.27 17.51
C VAL A 13 32.18 22.03 17.65
N ASN A 14 32.71 21.08 16.88
CA ASN A 14 34.14 20.81 16.84
C ASN A 14 34.68 21.31 15.49
N SER A 15 35.48 22.37 15.54
CA SER A 15 36.05 23.03 14.37
C SER A 15 37.52 22.70 14.27
N SER A 16 37.93 22.04 13.18
CA SER A 16 39.33 21.89 12.79
C SER A 16 39.58 22.70 11.52
N GLY A 17 40.86 23.03 11.24
CA GLY A 17 41.23 23.94 10.13
C GLY A 17 40.71 23.55 8.74
N ASN A 18 40.24 22.31 8.54
CA ASN A 18 39.67 21.82 7.27
C ASN A 18 38.21 21.34 7.37
N ALA A 19 37.56 21.34 8.54
CA ALA A 19 36.16 20.92 8.67
C ALA A 19 35.51 21.41 9.97
N THR A 20 34.24 21.80 9.89
CA THR A 20 33.38 22.07 11.06
C THR A 20 32.36 20.95 11.17
N ASN A 21 32.43 20.17 12.24
CA ASN A 21 31.42 19.17 12.58
C ASN A 21 30.51 19.73 13.68
N MET A 22 29.21 19.76 13.41
CA MET A 22 28.18 20.18 14.36
C MET A 22 27.34 18.96 14.74
N SER A 23 27.26 18.64 16.03
CA SER A 23 26.33 17.65 16.57
C SER A 23 25.26 18.36 17.40
N PHE A 24 23.99 18.10 17.11
CA PHE A 24 22.85 18.68 17.83
C PHE A 24 22.25 17.62 18.76
N ALA A 25 22.00 17.97 20.02
CA ALA A 25 21.24 17.13 20.93
C ALA A 25 19.73 17.33 20.66
N PRO A 26 18.98 16.29 20.23
CA PRO A 26 17.56 16.41 19.96
C PRO A 26 16.74 16.61 21.25
N ASP A 27 15.57 17.23 21.12
CA ASP A 27 14.58 17.37 22.20
C ASP A 27 13.93 16.01 22.48
N THR A 28 14.21 15.43 23.64
CA THR A 28 13.80 14.07 24.04
C THR A 28 12.44 14.02 24.77
N LEU A 29 11.59 15.05 24.64
CA LEU A 29 10.33 15.16 25.38
C LEU A 29 9.12 14.37 24.82
N ARG A 30 9.31 13.50 23.83
CA ARG A 30 8.30 12.48 23.52
C ARG A 30 8.73 11.19 24.18
N ASP A 31 7.95 10.72 25.16
CA ASP A 31 8.07 9.34 25.62
C ASP A 31 8.00 8.46 24.38
N PRO A 32 8.99 7.59 24.20
CA PRO A 32 9.12 6.92 22.95
C PRO A 32 7.97 5.90 22.86
N THR A 33 7.27 5.87 21.72
CA THR A 33 6.02 5.12 21.56
C THR A 33 6.23 3.62 21.80
N PHE A 34 5.50 3.04 22.74
CA PHE A 34 5.56 1.61 23.06
C PHE A 34 4.20 1.05 23.45
N PHE A 35 3.99 -0.23 23.17
CA PHE A 35 2.78 -0.96 23.55
C PHE A 35 3.08 -2.44 23.63
N VAL A 36 2.72 -3.08 24.74
CA VAL A 36 2.82 -4.53 24.88
C VAL A 36 1.47 -5.06 25.34
N ALA A 37 0.94 -6.01 24.58
CA ALA A 37 -0.30 -6.69 24.93
C ALA A 37 -0.37 -8.07 24.30
N ASP A 38 -1.20 -8.94 24.86
CA ASP A 38 -1.54 -10.21 24.25
C ASP A 38 -2.71 -10.01 23.30
N LEU A 39 -2.68 -10.65 22.13
CA LEU A 39 -3.75 -10.58 21.16
C LEU A 39 -4.93 -11.46 21.62
N GLU A 40 -6.13 -10.89 21.76
CA GLU A 40 -7.33 -11.66 22.11
C GLU A 40 -8.05 -12.13 20.84
N LYS A 41 -8.27 -11.21 19.88
CA LYS A 41 -8.99 -11.50 18.62
C LYS A 41 -8.04 -11.94 17.50
N HIS A 42 -7.51 -13.15 17.64
CA HIS A 42 -6.48 -13.75 16.77
C HIS A 42 -6.84 -13.77 15.27
N ILE A 43 -7.87 -14.50 14.87
CA ILE A 43 -8.22 -14.68 13.44
C ILE A 43 -8.68 -13.38 12.77
N PRO A 44 -9.59 -12.58 13.36
CA PRO A 44 -9.99 -11.30 12.76
C PRO A 44 -8.80 -10.38 12.52
N PHE A 45 -7.88 -10.27 13.49
CA PHE A 45 -6.67 -9.45 13.35
C PHE A 45 -5.77 -9.96 12.22
N ARG A 46 -5.52 -11.28 12.15
CA ARG A 46 -4.72 -11.88 11.07
C ARG A 46 -5.29 -11.58 9.68
N GLU A 47 -6.59 -11.78 9.48
CA GLU A 47 -7.23 -11.55 8.18
C GLU A 47 -7.20 -10.06 7.81
N ALA A 48 -7.38 -9.18 8.80
CA ALA A 48 -7.32 -7.74 8.59
C ALA A 48 -5.90 -7.25 8.23
N MET A 49 -4.88 -7.73 8.93
CA MET A 49 -3.47 -7.48 8.59
C MET A 49 -3.11 -8.04 7.21
N SER A 50 -3.67 -9.20 6.85
CA SER A 50 -3.49 -9.77 5.50
C SER A 50 -4.09 -8.90 4.41
N ALA A 51 -5.26 -8.30 4.68
CA ALA A 51 -5.88 -7.35 3.76
C ALA A 51 -5.05 -6.07 3.63
N LEU A 52 -4.52 -5.54 4.75
CA LEU A 52 -3.63 -4.38 4.74
C LEU A 52 -2.34 -4.66 3.96
N HIS A 53 -1.75 -5.85 4.12
CA HIS A 53 -0.59 -6.28 3.35
C HIS A 53 -0.83 -6.23 1.83
N GLN A 54 -2.01 -6.66 1.36
CA GLN A 54 -2.35 -6.59 -0.07
C GLN A 54 -2.38 -5.14 -0.59
N VAL A 55 -2.65 -4.15 0.26
CA VAL A 55 -2.55 -2.73 -0.10
C VAL A 55 -1.07 -2.33 -0.18
N VAL A 56 -0.28 -2.64 0.83
CA VAL A 56 1.18 -2.32 0.89
C VAL A 56 1.91 -2.81 -0.35
N VAL A 57 1.70 -4.07 -0.75
CA VAL A 57 2.40 -4.66 -1.90
C VAL A 57 1.76 -4.36 -3.25
N SER A 58 0.61 -3.69 -3.27
CA SER A 58 -0.07 -3.37 -4.52
C SER A 58 0.76 -2.38 -5.34
N ASP A 59 0.95 -2.69 -6.61
CA ASP A 59 1.54 -1.79 -7.59
C ASP A 59 0.73 -1.89 -8.89
N MET A 60 -0.05 -0.85 -9.20
CA MET A 60 -0.85 -0.78 -10.43
C MET A 60 -0.08 -0.16 -11.60
N ARG A 61 1.21 0.19 -11.41
CA ARG A 61 2.07 0.60 -12.53
C ARG A 61 2.23 -0.58 -13.49
N PHE A 62 2.41 -0.25 -14.77
CA PHE A 62 2.62 -1.27 -15.78
C PHE A 62 3.93 -2.01 -15.51
N GLN A 63 3.83 -3.25 -15.03
CA GLN A 63 4.97 -4.15 -14.94
C GLN A 63 5.08 -4.96 -16.24
N PRO A 64 6.15 -4.78 -17.04
CA PRO A 64 6.34 -5.54 -18.25
C PRO A 64 6.48 -7.01 -17.87
N LYS A 65 5.61 -7.87 -18.43
CA LYS A 65 5.72 -9.33 -18.24
C LYS A 65 7.13 -9.77 -18.57
N ASP A 66 7.72 -10.60 -17.72
CA ASP A 66 8.91 -11.33 -18.10
C ASP A 66 8.55 -12.22 -19.30
N LYS A 67 9.25 -11.97 -20.41
CA LYS A 67 9.03 -12.65 -21.69
C LYS A 67 10.23 -13.51 -22.05
N VAL A 68 11.12 -13.84 -21.13
CA VAL A 68 12.29 -14.68 -21.43
C VAL A 68 11.86 -16.00 -22.07
N ASP A 69 10.94 -16.74 -21.44
CA ASP A 69 10.45 -18.02 -21.97
C ASP A 69 9.63 -17.86 -23.26
N TYR A 70 8.78 -16.82 -23.33
CA TYR A 70 8.00 -16.52 -24.54
C TYR A 70 8.90 -16.13 -25.72
N LYS A 71 9.97 -15.36 -25.49
CA LYS A 71 10.95 -14.99 -26.52
C LYS A 71 11.79 -16.18 -26.96
N ALA A 72 12.14 -17.09 -26.04
CA ALA A 72 12.83 -18.33 -26.37
C ALA A 72 11.94 -19.23 -27.25
N TRP A 73 10.69 -19.45 -26.85
CA TRP A 73 9.70 -20.19 -27.64
C TRP A 73 9.39 -19.55 -29.00
N LEU A 74 9.23 -18.22 -29.05
CA LEU A 74 8.97 -17.50 -30.31
C LEU A 74 10.12 -17.65 -31.30
N LYS A 75 11.36 -17.67 -30.81
CA LYS A 75 12.57 -17.84 -31.63
C LYS A 75 12.68 -19.26 -32.21
N GLU A 76 12.17 -20.27 -31.51
CA GLU A 76 12.10 -21.65 -32.01
C GLU A 76 10.95 -21.86 -33.02
N GLN A 77 9.86 -21.09 -32.88
CA GLN A 77 8.68 -21.19 -33.74
C GLN A 77 8.66 -20.17 -34.89
N GLU A 78 9.64 -19.26 -34.95
CA GLU A 78 9.73 -18.17 -35.93
C GLU A 78 9.75 -18.73 -37.37
N ASP A 79 10.49 -19.83 -37.60
CA ASP A 79 10.61 -20.50 -38.90
C ASP A 79 9.28 -21.18 -39.34
N ILE A 80 8.45 -21.62 -38.39
CA ILE A 80 7.17 -22.28 -38.65
C ILE A 80 6.08 -21.23 -38.95
N PHE A 81 6.07 -20.13 -38.19
CA PHE A 81 5.12 -19.03 -38.41
C PHE A 81 5.41 -18.21 -39.68
N LEU A 82 6.68 -18.10 -40.09
CA LEU A 82 7.06 -17.49 -41.38
C LEU A 82 6.49 -18.28 -42.57
N ALA A 83 6.32 -19.60 -42.43
CA ALA A 83 5.75 -20.46 -43.48
C ALA A 83 4.20 -20.41 -43.53
N GLU A 84 3.52 -20.22 -42.39
CA GLU A 84 2.05 -20.13 -42.32
C GLU A 84 1.48 -18.72 -42.57
N ALA A 85 2.27 -17.66 -42.41
CA ALA A 85 1.79 -16.28 -42.53
C ALA A 85 1.49 -15.82 -43.99
N MET A 86 1.74 -16.67 -44.98
CA MET A 86 1.47 -16.40 -46.40
C MET A 86 0.12 -16.95 -46.86
N SER A 87 -0.98 -16.57 -46.19
CA SER A 87 -2.32 -16.69 -46.77
C SER A 87 -3.33 -15.82 -46.02
N GLN A 88 -3.86 -14.82 -46.72
CA GLN A 88 -4.99 -13.95 -46.36
C GLN A 88 -4.83 -13.02 -45.15
N LYS A 89 -4.25 -11.82 -45.36
CA LYS A 89 -4.49 -10.69 -44.44
C LYS A 89 -4.35 -9.26 -45.00
N ALA A 90 -4.33 -9.08 -46.32
CA ALA A 90 -4.06 -7.78 -46.95
C ALA A 90 -5.02 -6.64 -46.51
N GLU A 91 -6.30 -6.93 -46.29
CA GLU A 91 -7.32 -5.89 -46.01
C GLU A 91 -7.37 -5.47 -44.54
N LYS A 92 -7.16 -6.42 -43.61
CA LYS A 92 -7.07 -6.12 -42.16
C LYS A 92 -5.71 -5.55 -41.78
N GLU A 93 -4.64 -5.90 -42.48
CA GLU A 93 -3.30 -5.33 -42.26
C GLU A 93 -3.21 -3.86 -42.63
N ALA A 94 -3.86 -3.41 -43.71
CA ALA A 94 -3.85 -2.00 -44.08
C ALA A 94 -4.49 -1.12 -43.00
N LYS A 95 -5.65 -1.53 -42.47
CA LYS A 95 -6.31 -0.84 -41.34
C LYS A 95 -5.50 -0.92 -40.06
N LEU A 96 -4.92 -2.09 -39.75
CA LEU A 96 -4.08 -2.27 -38.56
C LEU A 96 -2.80 -1.46 -38.63
N LYS A 97 -2.19 -1.34 -39.80
CA LYS A 97 -0.99 -0.54 -40.07
C LYS A 97 -1.29 0.94 -39.89
N ALA A 98 -2.36 1.44 -40.49
CA ALA A 98 -2.79 2.83 -40.30
C ALA A 98 -3.08 3.17 -38.82
N LEU A 99 -3.77 2.28 -38.10
CA LEU A 99 -4.04 2.46 -36.67
C LEU A 99 -2.76 2.44 -35.83
N ARG A 100 -1.81 1.53 -36.16
CA ARG A 100 -0.52 1.44 -35.49
C ARG A 100 0.33 2.68 -35.74
N ASP A 101 0.35 3.19 -36.96
CA ASP A 101 1.11 4.39 -37.32
C ASP A 101 0.55 5.62 -36.60
N ALA A 102 -0.78 5.76 -36.54
CA ALA A 102 -1.44 6.81 -35.75
C ALA A 102 -1.15 6.67 -34.24
N LEU A 103 -1.20 5.46 -33.69
CA LEU A 103 -0.87 5.21 -32.28
C LEU A 103 0.61 5.50 -32.00
N LYS A 104 1.50 5.21 -32.95
CA LYS A 104 2.95 5.48 -32.84
C LYS A 104 3.23 6.98 -32.82
N GLU A 105 2.54 7.76 -33.64
CA GLU A 105 2.55 9.23 -33.63
C GLU A 105 2.09 9.79 -32.28
N VAL A 106 0.95 9.31 -31.77
CA VAL A 106 0.39 9.75 -30.47
C VAL A 106 1.34 9.39 -29.33
N ASN A 107 1.82 8.15 -29.28
CA ASN A 107 2.78 7.71 -28.27
C ASN A 107 4.10 8.46 -28.37
N HIS A 108 4.57 8.80 -29.57
CA HIS A 108 5.78 9.59 -29.75
C HIS A 108 5.61 11.00 -29.17
N LYS A 109 4.47 11.65 -29.44
CA LYS A 109 4.14 12.97 -28.87
C LYS A 109 4.01 12.91 -27.34
N ALA A 110 3.29 11.93 -26.82
CA ALA A 110 3.14 11.72 -25.37
C ALA A 110 4.48 11.46 -24.68
N ASN A 111 5.28 10.53 -25.23
CA ASN A 111 6.61 10.21 -24.71
C ASN A 111 7.53 11.42 -24.78
N LYS A 112 7.46 12.24 -25.84
CA LYS A 112 8.27 13.46 -25.94
C LYS A 112 7.87 14.50 -24.89
N ALA A 113 6.58 14.66 -24.63
CA ALA A 113 6.07 15.58 -23.61
C ALA A 113 6.43 15.11 -22.19
N LEU A 114 6.35 13.81 -21.92
CA LEU A 114 6.63 13.22 -20.61
C LEU A 114 8.11 12.84 -20.41
N ALA A 115 8.93 12.84 -21.46
CA ALA A 115 10.35 12.48 -21.39
C ALA A 115 11.14 13.28 -20.33
N PRO A 116 10.94 14.59 -20.13
CA PRO A 116 11.60 15.34 -19.07
C PRO A 116 11.21 14.83 -17.67
N TYR A 117 9.92 14.53 -17.46
CA TYR A 117 9.41 13.97 -16.21
C TYR A 117 10.02 12.59 -15.94
N TYR A 118 9.91 11.65 -16.89
CA TYR A 118 10.45 10.29 -16.71
C TYR A 118 11.97 10.28 -16.54
N LYS A 119 12.70 11.20 -17.19
CA LYS A 119 14.15 11.36 -16.97
C LYS A 119 14.47 11.88 -15.58
N ALA A 120 13.70 12.83 -15.05
CA ALA A 120 13.89 13.35 -13.70
C ALA A 120 13.56 12.28 -12.65
N GLU A 121 12.45 11.56 -12.84
CA GLU A 121 12.02 10.42 -12.02
C GLU A 121 13.09 9.32 -12.01
N THR A 122 13.53 8.87 -13.19
CA THR A 122 14.59 7.85 -13.32
C THR A 122 15.90 8.31 -12.67
N LYS A 123 16.26 9.60 -12.79
CA LYS A 123 17.47 10.15 -12.16
C LYS A 123 17.36 10.15 -10.64
N TYR A 124 16.18 10.46 -10.09
CA TYR A 124 15.89 10.42 -8.67
C TYR A 124 15.95 8.98 -8.14
N PHE A 125 15.25 8.03 -8.76
CA PHE A 125 15.28 6.63 -8.33
C PHE A 125 16.64 5.95 -8.52
N ASN A 126 17.40 6.29 -9.57
CA ASN A 126 18.79 5.83 -9.71
C ASN A 126 19.74 6.43 -8.67
N TYR A 127 19.44 7.63 -8.18
CA TYR A 127 20.19 8.23 -7.08
C TYR A 127 19.88 7.51 -5.76
N LEU A 128 18.60 7.23 -5.48
CA LEU A 128 18.17 6.41 -4.34
C LEU A 128 18.84 5.02 -4.40
N TYR A 129 18.69 4.28 -5.50
CA TYR A 129 19.32 2.97 -5.69
C TYR A 129 20.83 2.92 -5.37
N LYS A 130 21.56 4.00 -5.68
CA LYS A 130 23.03 4.06 -5.52
C LYS A 130 23.49 4.57 -4.17
N ASN A 131 22.72 5.42 -3.51
CA ASN A 131 23.16 6.14 -2.30
C ASN A 131 22.36 5.76 -1.06
N ASP A 132 21.16 5.20 -1.23
CA ASP A 132 20.23 4.85 -0.16
C ASP A 132 19.32 3.70 -0.67
N TYR A 133 19.89 2.49 -0.70
CA TYR A 133 19.22 1.29 -1.20
C TYR A 133 18.00 0.92 -0.36
N ASP A 134 18.02 1.28 0.93
CA ASP A 134 16.90 1.08 1.85
C ASP A 134 15.76 2.06 1.50
N ALA A 135 16.05 3.32 1.17
CA ALA A 135 15.03 4.25 0.63
C ALA A 135 14.47 3.87 -0.77
N TRP A 136 15.06 2.89 -1.47
CA TRP A 136 14.55 2.38 -2.74
C TRP A 136 13.48 1.29 -2.56
N PHE A 137 13.40 0.69 -1.37
CA PHE A 137 12.54 -0.46 -1.05
C PHE A 137 11.90 -0.34 0.34
N VAL A 138 11.39 0.83 0.70
CA VAL A 138 10.74 1.00 2.01
C VAL A 138 9.42 1.73 1.82
N LEU A 139 8.33 0.98 1.89
CA LEU A 139 6.95 1.46 1.83
C LEU A 139 6.21 0.87 3.02
N ASP A 140 6.57 1.41 4.17
CA ASP A 140 6.33 0.77 5.44
C ASP A 140 5.08 1.34 6.13
N PRO A 141 4.15 0.47 6.57
CA PRO A 141 3.03 0.89 7.36
C PRO A 141 3.51 1.59 8.63
N VAL A 142 2.82 2.68 8.93
CA VAL A 142 2.97 3.45 10.15
C VAL A 142 2.03 2.85 11.19
N ILE A 143 2.52 2.61 12.39
CA ILE A 143 1.68 2.28 13.54
C ILE A 143 1.50 3.51 14.41
N THR A 144 0.26 3.78 14.79
CA THR A 144 -0.06 4.77 15.81
C THR A 144 -0.78 4.11 16.98
N ILE A 145 -0.29 4.38 18.18
CA ILE A 145 -0.94 4.07 19.45
C ILE A 145 -1.66 5.36 19.88
N HIS A 146 -2.98 5.37 19.72
CA HIS A 146 -3.85 6.47 20.08
C HIS A 146 -4.67 6.10 21.34
N PRO A 147 -5.08 7.06 22.19
CA PRO A 147 -5.88 6.77 23.39
C PRO A 147 -7.16 5.96 23.17
N ASP A 148 -7.73 6.00 21.97
CA ASP A 148 -8.98 5.29 21.64
C ASP A 148 -8.75 3.95 20.94
N ASN A 149 -7.68 3.83 20.14
CA ASN A 149 -7.39 2.65 19.34
C ASN A 149 -5.93 2.60 18.89
N ILE A 150 -5.51 1.43 18.43
CA ILE A 150 -4.24 1.24 17.73
C ILE A 150 -4.55 1.11 16.26
N PHE A 151 -3.84 1.84 15.42
CA PHE A 151 -4.07 1.76 13.98
C PHE A 151 -2.79 1.71 13.17
N PHE A 152 -2.90 1.04 12.03
CA PHE A 152 -1.86 0.82 11.04
C PHE A 152 -2.28 1.52 9.77
N GLU A 153 -1.39 2.33 9.19
CA GLU A 153 -1.66 3.07 7.96
C GLU A 153 -0.56 2.84 6.94
N CYS A 154 -0.94 2.65 5.68
CA CYS A 154 0.02 2.47 4.59
C CYS A 154 -0.49 3.05 3.28
N PHE A 155 0.44 3.35 2.38
CA PHE A 155 0.16 3.51 0.97
C PHE A 155 0.59 2.28 0.17
N SER A 156 -0.02 2.08 -0.99
CA SER A 156 0.47 1.13 -1.99
C SER A 156 1.80 1.58 -2.58
N GLN A 157 2.51 0.68 -3.27
CA GLN A 157 3.84 1.00 -3.81
C GLN A 157 3.87 2.08 -4.88
N ASP A 158 2.72 2.30 -5.52
CA ASP A 158 2.49 3.37 -6.49
C ASP A 158 1.80 4.60 -5.87
N GLU A 159 1.65 4.64 -4.54
CA GLU A 159 0.97 5.68 -3.76
C GLU A 159 -0.48 5.97 -4.22
N SER A 160 -1.09 5.06 -4.99
CA SER A 160 -2.42 5.25 -5.57
C SER A 160 -3.56 4.87 -4.62
N SER A 161 -3.26 4.05 -3.62
CA SER A 161 -4.23 3.53 -2.65
C SER A 161 -3.71 3.77 -1.23
N TYR A 162 -4.62 4.13 -0.34
CA TYR A 162 -4.35 4.29 1.09
C TYR A 162 -5.16 3.24 1.86
N GLY A 163 -4.51 2.60 2.82
CA GLY A 163 -5.13 1.64 3.72
C GLY A 163 -4.96 2.07 5.17
N LYS A 164 -6.05 1.95 5.95
CA LYS A 164 -6.02 2.10 7.41
C LYS A 164 -6.71 0.92 8.05
N LEU A 165 -6.00 0.23 8.92
CA LEU A 165 -6.55 -0.77 9.82
C LEU A 165 -6.60 -0.17 11.23
N SER A 166 -7.78 -0.10 11.83
CA SER A 166 -7.95 0.35 13.21
C SER A 166 -8.41 -0.81 14.08
N CYS A 167 -7.75 -0.98 15.22
CA CYS A 167 -7.98 -2.01 16.21
C CYS A 167 -8.33 -1.33 17.53
N ASP A 168 -9.57 -1.50 17.97
CA ASP A 168 -9.98 -1.06 19.31
C ASP A 168 -9.20 -1.86 20.37
N TYR A 169 -9.03 -1.28 21.57
CA TYR A 169 -8.26 -1.93 22.63
C TYR A 169 -8.83 -3.30 23.06
N GLU A 170 -10.12 -3.57 22.82
CA GLU A 170 -10.76 -4.88 23.03
C GLU A 170 -10.29 -5.99 22.07
N VAL A 171 -9.46 -5.66 21.09
CA VAL A 171 -8.74 -6.66 20.27
C VAL A 171 -7.61 -7.31 21.08
N PHE A 172 -7.18 -6.66 22.16
CA PHE A 172 -6.04 -7.05 22.98
C PHE A 172 -6.45 -7.30 24.44
N GLN A 173 -5.67 -8.11 25.13
CA GLN A 173 -5.79 -8.41 26.55
C GLN A 173 -4.42 -8.27 27.22
N ASN A 174 -4.39 -8.22 28.55
CA ASN A 174 -3.14 -8.08 29.33
C ASN A 174 -2.26 -6.90 28.85
N ILE A 175 -2.89 -5.79 28.48
CA ILE A 175 -2.20 -4.57 28.05
C ILE A 175 -1.35 -4.06 29.21
N SER A 176 -0.03 -4.00 29.01
CA SER A 176 0.91 -3.45 29.99
C SER A 176 0.96 -1.93 29.92
N GLU A 177 2.00 -1.32 30.50
CA GLU A 177 2.28 0.09 30.27
C GLU A 177 2.45 0.35 28.76
N HIS A 178 1.97 1.51 28.29
CA HIS A 178 2.08 1.94 26.91
C HIS A 178 2.26 3.46 26.83
N ALA A 179 2.96 3.92 25.80
CA ALA A 179 3.12 5.34 25.48
C ALA A 179 2.51 5.65 24.12
N TYR A 180 1.69 6.70 24.08
CA TYR A 180 1.04 7.15 22.86
C TYR A 180 2.03 7.75 21.87
N GLY A 181 1.73 7.58 20.59
CA GLY A 181 2.46 8.18 19.49
C GLY A 181 2.52 7.27 18.28
N THR A 182 3.43 7.59 17.38
CA THR A 182 3.48 7.00 16.05
C THR A 182 4.90 6.51 15.77
N THR A 183 5.01 5.26 15.32
CA THR A 183 6.27 4.62 14.94
C THR A 183 6.14 3.93 13.59
N ASN A 184 7.29 3.67 12.98
CA ASN A 184 7.42 3.06 11.67
C ASN A 184 8.05 1.69 11.81
N ILE A 185 7.61 0.76 10.98
CA ILE A 185 8.05 -0.64 11.02
C ILE A 185 8.30 -1.10 9.60
N ASP A 186 9.50 -1.61 9.33
CA ASP A 186 9.79 -2.32 8.08
C ASP A 186 8.72 -3.39 7.86
N TYR A 187 7.93 -3.33 6.78
CA TYR A 187 6.96 -4.40 6.55
C TYR A 187 7.54 -5.41 5.58
N SER A 188 8.42 -6.22 6.14
CA SER A 188 9.05 -7.30 5.41
C SER A 188 8.05 -8.43 5.09
N ASN A 189 8.32 -9.17 4.00
CA ASN A 189 7.59 -10.41 3.75
C ASN A 189 7.75 -11.41 4.92
N THR A 190 8.85 -11.34 5.66
CA THR A 190 9.08 -12.14 6.86
C THR A 190 8.05 -11.81 7.95
N LEU A 191 7.87 -10.52 8.26
CA LEU A 191 6.87 -10.08 9.23
C LEU A 191 5.46 -10.52 8.81
N TYR A 192 5.13 -10.39 7.51
CA TYR A 192 3.87 -10.89 6.98
C TYR A 192 3.67 -12.39 7.24
N GLN A 193 4.69 -13.22 7.02
CA GLN A 193 4.60 -14.66 7.30
C GLN A 193 4.43 -14.95 8.80
N GLU A 194 4.98 -14.14 9.71
CA GLU A 194 4.73 -14.29 11.14
C GLU A 194 3.26 -14.03 11.49
N PHE A 195 2.63 -13.01 10.92
CA PHE A 195 1.18 -12.81 11.08
C PHE A 195 0.39 -14.02 10.58
N GLN A 196 0.82 -14.67 9.48
CA GLN A 196 0.16 -15.89 8.98
C GLN A 196 0.24 -17.07 9.94
N LYS A 197 1.14 -17.06 10.94
CA LYS A 197 1.26 -18.11 11.97
C LYS A 197 0.30 -17.95 13.14
N ILE A 198 -0.40 -16.82 13.25
CA ILE A 198 -1.40 -16.56 14.30
C ILE A 198 -2.53 -17.59 14.24
N ARG A 199 -2.84 -18.21 15.39
CA ARG A 199 -3.90 -19.23 15.56
C ARG A 199 -4.60 -19.02 16.90
N ASP A 200 -5.88 -19.38 16.99
CA ASP A 200 -6.69 -19.23 18.21
C ASP A 200 -6.14 -19.99 19.42
N TYR A 201 -5.38 -21.06 19.20
CA TYR A 201 -4.83 -21.91 20.25
C TYR A 201 -3.41 -21.52 20.69
N LYS A 202 -2.80 -20.48 20.08
CA LYS A 202 -1.46 -20.02 20.42
C LYS A 202 -1.54 -18.64 21.04
N ASN A 203 -0.89 -18.44 22.19
CA ASN A 203 -0.74 -17.09 22.69
C ASN A 203 0.18 -16.28 21.76
N THR A 204 -0.24 -15.07 21.44
CA THR A 204 0.50 -14.15 20.56
C THR A 204 0.67 -12.85 21.30
N GLN A 205 1.92 -12.51 21.63
CA GLN A 205 2.23 -11.23 22.24
C GLN A 205 2.66 -10.23 21.15
N PHE A 206 2.12 -9.04 21.25
CA PHE A 206 2.35 -7.92 20.35
C PHE A 206 3.15 -6.86 21.11
N MET A 207 4.40 -6.62 20.70
CA MET A 207 5.31 -5.67 21.35
C MET A 207 5.77 -4.62 20.33
N ILE A 208 5.36 -3.38 20.56
CA ILE A 208 5.88 -2.20 19.88
C ILE A 208 6.88 -1.54 20.82
N ASP A 209 8.12 -1.39 20.39
CA ASP A 209 9.18 -0.74 21.13
C ASP A 209 9.77 0.43 20.31
N PRO A 210 10.29 1.48 20.96
CA PRO A 210 11.04 2.57 20.34
C PRO A 210 12.20 2.15 19.43
N SER A 211 12.80 1.01 19.76
CA SER A 211 13.92 0.39 19.05
C SER A 211 13.47 -0.52 17.89
N GLY A 212 12.17 -0.82 17.80
CA GLY A 212 11.66 -1.74 16.79
C GLY A 212 10.35 -2.44 17.16
N PHE A 213 9.82 -3.22 16.23
CA PHE A 213 8.63 -4.03 16.45
C PHE A 213 9.00 -5.50 16.70
N GLU A 214 8.43 -6.09 17.75
CA GLU A 214 8.66 -7.48 18.14
C GLU A 214 7.35 -8.28 18.17
N VAL A 215 7.35 -9.42 17.48
CA VAL A 215 6.27 -10.42 17.59
C VAL A 215 6.85 -11.69 18.20
N GLN A 216 6.30 -12.10 19.35
CA GLN A 216 6.67 -13.34 20.00
C GLN A 216 5.49 -14.31 19.98
N THR A 217 5.68 -15.46 19.31
CA THR A 217 4.78 -16.60 19.43
C THR A 217 5.51 -17.74 20.16
N GLU A 218 4.81 -18.52 21.00
CA GLU A 218 5.39 -19.53 21.91
C GLU A 218 6.32 -20.60 21.27
N GLN A 219 6.47 -20.64 19.94
CA GLN A 219 7.32 -21.59 19.22
C GLN A 219 8.17 -20.94 18.11
N SER A 220 8.29 -19.61 18.07
CA SER A 220 9.17 -18.90 17.14
C SER A 220 10.25 -18.15 17.90
N ASP A 221 11.43 -18.03 17.29
CA ASP A 221 12.41 -17.05 17.73
C ASP A 221 11.79 -15.64 17.65
N ALA A 222 12.14 -14.78 18.60
CA ALA A 222 11.67 -13.39 18.61
C ALA A 222 12.14 -12.69 17.32
N TYR A 223 11.18 -12.22 16.52
CA TYR A 223 11.49 -11.41 15.34
C TYR A 223 11.48 -9.95 15.74
N LYS A 224 12.57 -9.23 15.46
CA LYS A 224 12.74 -7.81 15.76
C LYS A 224 13.01 -7.04 14.47
N GLU A 225 12.25 -5.99 14.26
CA GLU A 225 12.31 -5.16 13.07
C GLU A 225 12.74 -3.74 13.45
N GLU A 226 13.75 -3.19 12.77
CA GLU A 226 14.31 -1.88 13.11
C GLU A 226 13.46 -0.72 12.58
N LYS A 227 13.51 0.42 13.29
CA LYS A 227 12.83 1.65 12.88
C LYS A 227 13.54 2.30 11.70
N ILE A 228 12.77 2.71 10.69
CA ILE A 228 13.24 3.48 9.52
C ILE A 228 12.54 4.84 9.47
N ASP A 229 13.20 5.85 8.88
CA ASP A 229 12.61 7.17 8.63
C ASP A 229 11.62 7.14 7.44
N LEU A 230 10.48 7.81 7.60
CA LEU A 230 9.47 7.93 6.55
C LEU A 230 9.95 8.81 5.38
N PRO A 231 9.65 8.43 4.13
CA PRO A 231 9.81 9.32 2.99
C PRO A 231 8.94 10.59 3.11
N ASP A 232 9.46 11.74 2.66
CA ASP A 232 8.73 13.01 2.63
C ASP A 232 7.39 12.95 1.85
N SER A 233 7.31 12.10 0.80
CA SER A 233 6.09 11.91 0.02
C SER A 233 4.94 11.35 0.87
N TRP A 234 5.24 10.42 1.78
CA TRP A 234 4.26 9.80 2.67
C TRP A 234 3.75 10.77 3.73
N VAL A 235 4.64 11.55 4.34
CA VAL A 235 4.22 12.58 5.32
C VAL A 235 3.23 13.55 4.68
N ARG A 236 3.52 13.99 3.44
CA ARG A 236 2.57 14.80 2.66
C ARG A 236 1.30 14.03 2.34
N GLY A 237 1.40 12.76 1.94
CA GLY A 237 0.28 11.89 1.63
C GLY A 237 -0.69 11.76 2.81
N PHE A 238 -0.19 11.47 4.02
CA PHE A 238 -1.02 11.38 5.22
C PHE A 238 -1.77 12.68 5.53
N LEU A 239 -1.11 13.83 5.38
CA LEU A 239 -1.76 15.13 5.57
C LEU A 239 -2.84 15.38 4.51
N GLN A 240 -2.60 15.00 3.27
CA GLN A 240 -3.57 15.14 2.18
C GLN A 240 -4.79 14.24 2.40
N VAL A 241 -4.58 12.97 2.75
CA VAL A 241 -5.65 12.00 3.05
C VAL A 241 -6.47 12.48 4.25
N SER A 242 -5.81 12.87 5.35
CA SER A 242 -6.48 13.37 6.55
C SER A 242 -7.33 14.62 6.25
N SER A 243 -6.82 15.52 5.41
CA SER A 243 -7.56 16.69 4.94
C SER A 243 -8.76 16.29 4.07
N ALA A 244 -8.57 15.36 3.12
CA ALA A 244 -9.63 14.87 2.25
C ALA A 244 -10.75 14.15 3.01
N MET A 245 -10.42 13.40 4.08
CA MET A 245 -11.39 12.74 4.95
C MET A 245 -12.32 13.71 5.70
N SER A 246 -11.96 14.99 5.78
CA SER A 246 -12.84 16.04 6.35
C SER A 246 -13.88 16.57 5.37
N LEU A 247 -13.76 16.25 4.07
CA LEU A 247 -14.71 16.68 3.06
C LEU A 247 -16.02 15.90 3.18
N PRO A 248 -17.18 16.47 2.78
CA PRO A 248 -18.44 15.75 2.76
C PRO A 248 -18.35 14.52 1.84
N PHE A 249 -18.75 13.36 2.35
CA PHE A 249 -18.85 12.11 1.60
C PHE A 249 -20.23 11.47 1.83
N ILE A 250 -20.63 10.60 0.89
CA ILE A 250 -21.84 9.78 1.04
C ILE A 250 -21.45 8.50 1.78
N GLN A 251 -22.17 8.18 2.86
CA GLN A 251 -21.91 6.99 3.67
C GLN A 251 -23.06 5.99 3.55
N PHE A 252 -22.74 4.73 3.37
CA PHE A 252 -23.74 3.66 3.40
C PHE A 252 -23.10 2.35 3.84
N ASP A 253 -23.92 1.49 4.43
CA ASP A 253 -23.48 0.19 4.94
C ASP A 253 -23.76 -0.89 3.91
N LEU A 254 -22.79 -1.80 3.73
CA LEU A 254 -22.95 -3.01 2.93
C LEU A 254 -22.83 -4.24 3.82
N HIS A 255 -23.75 -5.18 3.66
CA HIS A 255 -23.68 -6.48 4.28
C HIS A 255 -22.48 -7.26 3.72
N PRO A 256 -21.72 -8.02 4.54
CA PRO A 256 -20.51 -8.73 4.09
C PRO A 256 -20.71 -9.63 2.85
N MET A 257 -21.85 -10.31 2.75
CA MET A 257 -22.20 -11.11 1.56
C MET A 257 -22.32 -10.28 0.28
N ASP A 258 -22.76 -9.02 0.36
CA ASP A 258 -22.87 -8.15 -0.81
C ASP A 258 -21.48 -7.70 -1.29
N ILE A 259 -20.56 -7.42 -0.35
CA ILE A 259 -19.13 -7.19 -0.65
C ILE A 259 -18.50 -8.43 -1.27
N TYR A 260 -18.75 -9.61 -0.70
CA TYR A 260 -18.25 -10.87 -1.25
C TYR A 260 -18.68 -11.06 -2.71
N ASN A 261 -19.94 -10.80 -3.04
CA ASN A 261 -20.47 -10.91 -4.39
C ASN A 261 -19.76 -9.95 -5.36
N LEU A 262 -19.51 -8.70 -4.94
CA LEU A 262 -18.73 -7.75 -5.72
C LEU A 262 -17.30 -8.27 -5.97
N LEU A 263 -16.60 -8.68 -4.92
CA LEU A 263 -15.23 -9.20 -5.02
C LEU A 263 -15.15 -10.45 -5.90
N LEU A 264 -16.16 -11.32 -5.86
CA LEU A 264 -16.24 -12.51 -6.72
C LEU A 264 -16.30 -12.12 -8.21
N VAL A 265 -17.07 -11.09 -8.56
CA VAL A 265 -17.13 -10.56 -9.92
C VAL A 265 -15.77 -10.01 -10.34
N LEU A 266 -15.18 -9.14 -9.52
CA LEU A 266 -13.87 -8.52 -9.82
C LEU A 266 -12.75 -9.56 -9.96
N LYS A 267 -12.78 -10.64 -9.17
CA LYS A 267 -11.80 -11.72 -9.26
C LYS A 267 -11.95 -12.57 -10.52
N ARG A 268 -13.18 -12.77 -11.00
CA ARG A 268 -13.48 -13.58 -12.20
C ARG A 268 -13.26 -12.80 -13.49
N HIS A 269 -13.37 -11.49 -13.45
CA HIS A 269 -13.36 -10.65 -14.64
C HIS A 269 -12.26 -9.59 -14.53
N LYS A 270 -11.19 -9.77 -15.30
CA LYS A 270 -10.17 -8.73 -15.49
C LYS A 270 -10.60 -7.77 -16.60
N GLU A 271 -10.62 -6.50 -16.27
CA GLU A 271 -10.93 -5.38 -17.13
C GLU A 271 -9.94 -5.30 -18.30
N ARG A 272 -10.44 -5.24 -19.53
CA ARG A 272 -9.61 -5.11 -20.74
C ARG A 272 -9.97 -3.89 -21.58
N ALA A 273 -11.08 -3.25 -21.24
CA ALA A 273 -11.64 -2.11 -21.95
C ALA A 273 -12.13 -1.08 -20.93
N SER A 274 -12.22 0.18 -21.37
CA SER A 274 -12.86 1.25 -20.61
C SER A 274 -14.36 1.28 -20.89
N PRO A 275 -15.20 1.84 -19.99
CA PRO A 275 -14.85 2.42 -18.68
C PRO A 275 -14.51 1.37 -17.60
N ARG A 276 -13.61 1.73 -16.67
CA ARG A 276 -13.17 0.88 -15.55
C ARG A 276 -13.67 1.51 -14.27
N SER A 277 -14.91 1.20 -13.90
CA SER A 277 -15.52 1.84 -12.73
C SER A 277 -16.55 0.92 -12.08
N ILE A 278 -16.83 1.19 -10.81
CA ILE A 278 -17.99 0.65 -10.12
C ILE A 278 -18.88 1.86 -9.84
N ARG A 279 -20.07 1.87 -10.42
CA ARG A 279 -21.05 2.93 -10.19
C ARG A 279 -22.05 2.49 -9.15
N PHE A 280 -22.03 3.16 -8.00
CA PHE A 280 -23.04 2.97 -6.95
C PHE A 280 -24.28 3.79 -7.28
N ILE A 281 -25.43 3.12 -7.35
CA ILE A 281 -26.74 3.73 -7.54
C ILE A 281 -27.45 3.68 -6.19
N LEU A 282 -27.59 4.85 -5.59
CA LEU A 282 -28.08 5.03 -4.23
C LEU A 282 -29.43 5.74 -4.28
N ILE A 283 -30.51 5.00 -4.06
CA ILE A 283 -31.87 5.54 -3.99
C ILE A 283 -32.37 5.33 -2.55
N PRO A 284 -32.85 6.39 -1.86
CA PRO A 284 -33.35 6.26 -0.50
C PRO A 284 -34.41 5.16 -0.36
N ASP A 285 -34.31 4.39 0.72
CA ASP A 285 -35.18 3.27 1.09
C ASP A 285 -35.20 2.11 0.07
N GLN A 286 -34.19 2.05 -0.80
CA GLN A 286 -34.00 0.94 -1.75
C GLN A 286 -32.68 0.21 -1.50
N PRO A 287 -32.57 -1.06 -1.95
CA PRO A 287 -31.30 -1.76 -1.97
C PRO A 287 -30.23 -0.98 -2.75
N VAL A 288 -29.02 -0.89 -2.19
CA VAL A 288 -27.85 -0.37 -2.91
C VAL A 288 -27.65 -1.21 -4.17
N LYS A 289 -27.42 -0.54 -5.30
CA LYS A 289 -27.09 -1.21 -6.55
C LYS A 289 -25.70 -0.81 -7.01
N MET A 290 -24.96 -1.77 -7.57
CA MET A 290 -23.63 -1.56 -8.11
C MET A 290 -23.62 -1.98 -9.57
N LEU A 291 -23.27 -1.05 -10.46
CA LEU A 291 -23.02 -1.35 -11.86
C LEU A 291 -21.51 -1.49 -12.07
N VAL A 292 -21.07 -2.69 -12.40
CA VAL A 292 -19.66 -3.02 -12.61
C VAL A 292 -19.32 -2.90 -14.10
N GLU A 293 -18.47 -1.92 -14.41
CA GLU A 293 -18.00 -1.63 -15.77
C GLU A 293 -16.61 -2.25 -16.01
N PRO A 294 -16.30 -2.65 -17.26
CA PRO A 294 -17.03 -2.40 -18.51
C PRO A 294 -18.13 -3.41 -18.83
N TRP A 295 -18.34 -4.44 -18.00
CA TRP A 295 -19.22 -5.56 -18.34
C TRP A 295 -20.71 -5.23 -18.26
N GLY A 296 -21.09 -4.16 -17.57
CA GLY A 296 -22.48 -3.79 -17.35
C GLY A 296 -23.20 -4.74 -16.38
N PHE A 297 -22.45 -5.40 -15.49
CA PHE A 297 -23.05 -6.29 -14.49
C PHE A 297 -23.73 -5.46 -13.40
N GLU A 298 -25.04 -5.65 -13.24
CA GLU A 298 -25.79 -5.05 -12.14
C GLU A 298 -25.84 -6.01 -10.95
N LEU A 299 -25.31 -5.58 -9.81
CA LEU A 299 -25.40 -6.27 -8.53
C LEU A 299 -26.38 -5.52 -7.63
N VAL A 300 -27.41 -6.23 -7.17
CA VAL A 300 -28.39 -5.69 -6.22
C VAL A 300 -28.06 -6.20 -4.82
N CYS A 301 -27.71 -5.29 -3.91
CA CYS A 301 -27.36 -5.60 -2.52
C CYS A 301 -28.64 -5.75 -1.69
N HIS A 302 -29.35 -6.89 -1.83
CA HIS A 302 -30.66 -7.11 -1.22
C HIS A 302 -30.70 -6.91 0.30
N ARG A 303 -29.56 -7.07 0.99
CA ARG A 303 -29.44 -6.93 2.45
C ARG A 303 -28.97 -5.56 2.90
N SER A 304 -28.64 -4.69 1.95
CA SER A 304 -28.02 -3.40 2.19
C SER A 304 -28.91 -2.29 1.64
N LEU A 305 -29.76 -1.72 2.49
CA LEU A 305 -30.64 -0.62 2.13
C LEU A 305 -29.93 0.72 2.30
N TYR A 306 -30.03 1.58 1.30
CA TYR A 306 -29.53 2.94 1.40
C TYR A 306 -30.55 3.83 2.12
N LYS A 307 -30.15 4.40 3.27
CA LYS A 307 -31.05 5.21 4.11
C LYS A 307 -31.13 6.70 3.72
N GLY A 308 -30.45 7.12 2.64
CA GLY A 308 -30.50 8.50 2.17
C GLY A 308 -29.72 9.51 3.04
N LYS A 309 -28.74 9.05 3.81
CA LYS A 309 -27.81 9.87 4.59
C LYS A 309 -26.39 9.61 4.13
#